data_AF-W1YPN8-F1
#
_entry.id   AF-W1YPN8-F1
#
_cell.length_a   1.000
_cell.length_b   1.000
_cell.length_c   1.000
_cell.angle_alpha   90.00
_cell.angle_beta   90.00
_cell.angle_gamma   90.00
#
_symmetry.space_group_name_H-M   'P 1'
#
loop_
_entity.id
_entity.type
_entity.pdbx_description
1 polymer ?
#
loop_
_entity_poly.entity_id
_entity_poly.type
_entity_poly.pdbx_seq_one_letter_code
_entity_poly.pdbx_strand_id
1 'polypeptide(L)'
;KEYHKHVAERAAEGIAPKPLDANQMAALVELLKNPPAGEEEFLLDLLTNRVPPGVDEAAYVKAGFLAAVAKGEAKSPLLTPEKAIELLGTMQGGYNIHPLIDALDDAKLAPIAAKALSH
;
A
#
# COMPACT_ATOMS: atom_id res chain seq x y z
N LYS A 1 -5.09 14.22 9.79
CA LYS A 1 -5.00 15.04 11.03
C LYS A 1 -4.95 14.17 12.29
N GLU A 2 -5.92 13.27 12.51
CA GLU A 2 -5.89 12.36 13.68
C GLU A 2 -4.64 11.47 13.74
N TYR A 3 -4.21 10.93 12.59
CA TYR A 3 -3.01 10.10 12.54
C TYR A 3 -1.72 10.87 12.92
N HIS A 4 -1.54 12.12 12.48
CA HIS A 4 -0.38 12.93 12.89
C HIS A 4 -0.36 13.19 14.39
N LYS A 5 -1.52 13.43 15.01
CA LYS A 5 -1.63 13.61 16.45
C LYS A 5 -1.19 12.35 17.20
N HIS A 6 -1.67 11.18 16.76
CA HIS A 6 -1.25 9.89 17.31
C HIS A 6 0.24 9.63 17.13
N VAL A 7 0.82 9.94 15.96
CA VAL A 7 2.27 9.84 15.73
C VAL A 7 3.05 10.73 16.70
N ALA A 8 2.61 11.98 16.91
CA ALA A 8 3.26 12.91 17.83
C ALA A 8 3.15 12.45 19.30
N GLU A 9 1.98 11.97 19.73
CA GLU A 9 1.77 11.42 21.09
C GLU A 9 2.68 10.21 21.34
N ARG A 10 2.75 9.28 20.38
CA ARG A 10 3.61 8.09 20.44
C ARG A 10 5.09 8.43 20.44
N ALA A 11 5.51 9.39 19.62
CA ALA A 11 6.88 9.87 19.56
C ALA A 11 7.31 10.54 20.87
N ALA A 12 6.42 11.27 21.54
CA ALA A 12 6.69 11.85 22.86
C ALA A 12 6.94 10.79 23.94
N GLU A 13 6.36 9.60 23.78
CA GLU A 13 6.59 8.41 24.61
C GLU A 13 7.77 7.55 24.12
N GLY A 14 8.45 7.93 23.04
CA GLY A 14 9.56 7.17 22.46
C GLY A 14 9.15 5.85 21.80
N ILE A 15 7.86 5.68 21.48
CA ILE A 15 7.33 4.45 20.90
C ILE A 15 6.80 4.66 19.48
N ALA A 16 6.84 3.60 18.67
CA ALA A 16 6.34 3.66 17.30
C ALA A 16 4.82 3.88 17.26
N PRO A 17 4.30 4.57 16.22
CA PRO A 17 2.88 4.68 16.00
C PRO A 17 2.27 3.30 15.74
N LYS A 18 1.02 3.11 16.19
CA LYS A 18 0.24 1.92 15.82
C LYS A 18 0.14 1.79 14.28
N PRO A 19 0.07 0.55 13.77
CA PRO A 19 -0.32 0.29 12.39
C PRO A 19 -1.70 0.90 12.08
N LEU A 20 -1.96 1.13 10.80
CA LEU A 20 -3.23 1.58 10.29
C LEU A 20 -4.28 0.49 10.40
N ASP A 21 -5.48 0.87 10.81
CA ASP A 21 -6.67 0.03 10.67
C ASP A 21 -7.30 0.15 9.27
N ALA A 22 -8.33 -0.65 9.00
CA ALA A 22 -9.00 -0.67 7.69
C ALA A 22 -9.63 0.68 7.31
N ASN A 23 -10.18 1.43 8.26
CA ASN A 23 -10.79 2.74 8.00
C ASN A 23 -9.73 3.78 7.64
N GLN A 24 -8.61 3.76 8.36
CA GLN A 24 -7.45 4.61 8.09
C GLN A 24 -6.82 4.26 6.75
N MET A 25 -6.73 2.97 6.41
CA MET A 25 -6.25 2.54 5.09
C MET A 25 -7.18 2.98 3.97
N ALA A 26 -8.50 2.90 4.16
CA ALA A 26 -9.47 3.40 3.18
C ALA A 26 -9.37 4.93 2.99
N ALA A 27 -9.20 5.68 4.08
CA ALA A 27 -8.95 7.13 3.99
C ALA A 27 -7.62 7.43 3.28
N LEU A 28 -6.57 6.64 3.54
CA LEU A 28 -5.29 6.77 2.86
C LEU A 28 -5.41 6.53 1.35
N VAL A 29 -6.23 5.58 0.90
CA VAL A 29 -6.48 5.35 -0.53
C VAL A 29 -6.99 6.62 -1.23
N GLU A 30 -7.94 7.34 -0.63
CA GLU A 30 -8.46 8.58 -1.22
C GLU A 30 -7.40 9.69 -1.26
N LEU A 31 -6.56 9.78 -0.22
CA LEU A 31 -5.41 10.70 -0.22
C LEU A 31 -4.37 10.32 -1.28
N LEU A 32 -4.10 9.04 -1.50
CA LEU A 32 -3.17 8.59 -2.53
C LEU A 32 -3.69 8.89 -3.93
N LYS A 33 -5.01 8.89 -4.15
CA LYS A 33 -5.60 9.29 -5.44
C LYS A 33 -5.51 10.80 -5.70
N ASN A 34 -5.61 11.61 -4.64
CA ASN A 34 -5.56 13.08 -4.72
C ASN A 34 -4.72 13.66 -3.57
N PRO A 35 -3.38 13.56 -3.65
CA PRO A 35 -2.51 13.91 -2.54
C PRO A 35 -2.49 15.42 -2.29
N PRO A 36 -2.58 15.86 -1.03
CA PRO A 36 -2.26 17.24 -0.66
C PRO A 36 -0.79 17.54 -0.98
N ALA A 37 -0.52 18.74 -1.46
CA ALA A 37 0.84 19.17 -1.79
C ALA A 37 1.75 19.13 -0.54
N GLY A 38 2.91 18.49 -0.66
CA GLY A 38 3.91 18.38 0.40
C GLY A 38 3.70 17.19 1.36
N GLU A 39 2.67 16.38 1.16
CA GLU A 39 2.40 15.17 1.97
C GLU A 39 2.75 13.87 1.20
N GLU A 40 3.27 13.96 -0.02
CA GLU A 40 3.43 12.82 -0.94
C GLU A 40 4.31 11.71 -0.35
N GLU A 41 5.47 12.07 0.18
CA GLU A 41 6.41 11.13 0.81
C GLU A 41 5.82 10.50 2.06
N PHE A 42 5.09 11.28 2.85
CA PHE A 42 4.46 10.80 4.07
C PHE A 42 3.37 9.75 3.75
N LEU A 43 2.51 10.03 2.76
CA LEU A 43 1.47 9.09 2.33
C LEU A 43 2.07 7.78 1.81
N LEU A 44 3.19 7.85 1.08
CA LEU A 44 3.91 6.67 0.60
C LEU A 44 4.56 5.88 1.75
N ASP A 45 5.10 6.54 2.78
CA ASP A 45 5.61 5.87 3.98
C ASP A 45 4.48 5.12 4.71
N LEU A 46 3.32 5.76 4.88
CA LEU A 46 2.15 5.13 5.50
C LEU A 46 1.74 3.86 4.76
N LEU A 47 1.60 3.96 3.43
CA LEU A 47 1.23 2.83 2.57
C LEU A 47 2.24 1.69 2.67
N THR A 48 3.54 2.03 2.68
CA THR A 48 4.62 1.05 2.61
C THR A 48 4.85 0.36 3.95
N ASN A 49 4.89 1.14 5.04
CA ASN A 49 5.48 0.72 6.31
C ASN A 49 4.48 0.66 7.49
N ARG A 50 3.26 1.17 7.34
CA ARG A 50 2.29 1.28 8.44
C ARG A 50 1.04 0.42 8.29
N VAL A 51 0.99 -0.45 7.28
CA VAL A 51 -0.12 -1.40 7.09
C VAL A 51 0.33 -2.80 7.51
N PRO A 52 -0.43 -3.51 8.37
CA PRO A 52 -0.14 -4.91 8.68
C PRO A 52 -0.07 -5.78 7.41
N PRO A 53 0.83 -6.77 7.34
CA PRO A 53 0.87 -7.72 6.23
C PRO A 53 -0.18 -8.84 6.40
N GLY A 54 -0.28 -9.74 5.43
CA GLY A 54 -1.10 -10.94 5.54
C GLY A 54 -2.58 -10.72 5.23
N VAL A 55 -3.44 -11.28 6.09
CA VAL A 55 -4.91 -11.29 5.94
C VAL A 55 -5.62 -10.33 6.89
N ASP A 56 -4.93 -9.31 7.35
CA ASP A 56 -5.54 -8.21 8.13
C ASP A 56 -6.52 -7.39 7.28
N GLU A 57 -7.52 -6.77 7.92
CA GLU A 57 -8.53 -5.97 7.22
C GLU A 57 -7.93 -4.76 6.51
N ALA A 58 -6.91 -4.11 7.08
CA ALA A 58 -6.18 -3.05 6.40
C ALA A 58 -5.34 -3.58 5.24
N ALA A 59 -4.79 -4.80 5.37
CA ALA A 59 -4.08 -5.47 4.27
C ALA A 59 -5.03 -5.77 3.09
N TYR A 60 -6.27 -6.17 3.36
CA TYR A 60 -7.30 -6.36 2.33
C TYR A 60 -7.54 -5.08 1.51
N VAL A 61 -7.74 -3.95 2.20
CA VAL A 61 -7.94 -2.65 1.54
C VAL A 61 -6.70 -2.23 0.73
N LYS A 62 -5.50 -2.39 1.31
CA LYS A 62 -4.23 -2.11 0.62
C LYS A 62 -4.05 -2.96 -0.63
N ALA A 63 -4.23 -4.27 -0.53
CA ALA A 63 -4.07 -5.19 -1.66
C ALA A 63 -5.05 -4.86 -2.79
N GLY A 64 -6.32 -4.61 -2.46
CA GLY A 64 -7.34 -4.25 -3.44
C GLY A 64 -7.00 -2.96 -4.19
N PHE A 65 -6.54 -1.92 -3.47
CA PHE A 65 -6.12 -0.68 -4.10
C PHE A 65 -4.90 -0.84 -5.01
N LEU A 66 -3.85 -1.53 -4.53
CA LEU A 66 -2.64 -1.77 -5.33
C LEU A 66 -2.94 -2.61 -6.57
N ALA A 67 -3.81 -3.61 -6.46
CA ALA A 67 -4.26 -4.41 -7.60
C ALA A 67 -5.02 -3.55 -8.63
N ALA A 68 -5.93 -2.68 -8.18
CA ALA A 68 -6.65 -1.77 -9.06
C ALA A 68 -5.72 -0.78 -9.78
N VAL A 69 -4.66 -0.29 -9.10
CA VAL A 69 -3.63 0.55 -9.74
C VAL A 69 -2.83 -0.25 -10.78
N ALA A 70 -2.43 -1.48 -10.45
CA ALA A 70 -1.70 -2.34 -11.38
C ALA A 70 -2.52 -2.65 -12.65
N LYS A 71 -3.84 -2.84 -12.52
CA LYS A 71 -4.78 -3.07 -13.63
C LYS A 71 -5.20 -1.80 -14.37
N GLY A 72 -4.81 -0.62 -13.88
CA GLY A 72 -5.22 0.68 -14.45
C GLY A 72 -6.67 1.08 -14.18
N GLU A 73 -7.37 0.36 -13.30
CA GLU A 73 -8.75 0.63 -12.86
C GLU A 73 -8.81 1.78 -11.85
N ALA A 74 -7.73 1.98 -11.09
CA ALA A 74 -7.52 3.13 -10.22
C ALA A 74 -6.25 3.89 -10.64
N LYS A 75 -6.22 5.20 -10.36
CA LYS A 75 -5.06 6.06 -10.64
C LYS A 75 -4.63 6.79 -9.38
N SER A 76 -3.31 6.93 -9.22
CA SER A 76 -2.68 7.77 -8.22
C SER A 76 -1.50 8.48 -8.88
N PRO A 77 -1.31 9.79 -8.69
CA PRO A 77 -0.12 10.47 -9.17
C PRO A 77 1.17 9.99 -8.47
N LEU A 78 1.07 9.23 -7.38
CA LEU A 78 2.19 8.74 -6.58
C LEU A 78 2.56 7.28 -6.86
N LEU A 79 1.71 6.53 -7.58
CA LEU A 79 1.91 5.10 -7.83
C LEU A 79 1.79 4.78 -9.31
N THR A 80 2.84 4.18 -9.86
CA THR A 80 2.78 3.52 -11.16
C THR A 80 2.29 2.07 -10.99
N PRO A 81 1.78 1.42 -12.07
CA PRO A 81 1.47 -0.01 -12.06
C PRO A 81 2.64 -0.87 -11.57
N GLU A 82 3.86 -0.57 -12.02
CA GLU A 82 5.09 -1.26 -11.60
C GLU A 82 5.32 -1.14 -10.10
N LYS A 83 5.17 0.07 -9.54
CA LYS A 83 5.36 0.30 -8.11
C LYS A 83 4.30 -0.41 -7.28
N ALA A 84 3.07 -0.50 -7.79
CA ALA A 84 2.00 -1.23 -7.12
C ALA A 84 2.31 -2.73 -7.02
N ILE A 85 2.84 -3.34 -8.07
CA ILE A 85 3.30 -4.75 -8.05
C ILE A 85 4.46 -4.95 -7.07
N GLU A 86 5.44 -4.04 -7.04
CA GLU A 86 6.52 -4.10 -6.04
C GLU A 86 5.97 -4.10 -4.61
N LEU A 87 5.02 -3.22 -4.30
CA LEU A 87 4.41 -3.11 -2.98
C LEU A 87 3.52 -4.30 -2.62
N LEU A 88 2.83 -4.91 -3.59
CA LEU A 88 2.13 -6.17 -3.38
C LEU A 88 3.11 -7.27 -2.94
N GLY A 89 4.33 -7.30 -3.50
CA GLY A 89 5.38 -8.24 -3.12
C GLY A 89 5.83 -8.14 -1.65
N THR A 90 5.62 -7.01 -0.97
CA THR A 90 6.05 -6.83 0.43
C THR A 90 4.99 -7.24 1.46
N MET A 91 3.82 -7.71 1.03
CA MET A 91 2.68 -7.97 1.92
C MET A 91 2.71 -9.36 2.60
N GLN A 92 3.80 -10.12 2.42
CA GLN A 92 4.09 -11.40 3.10
C GLN A 92 3.05 -12.54 2.89
N GLY A 93 2.12 -12.38 1.94
CA GLY A 93 1.13 -13.39 1.57
C GLY A 93 -0.32 -13.00 1.89
N GLY A 94 -1.27 -13.82 1.45
CA GLY A 94 -2.70 -13.54 1.58
C GLY A 94 -3.28 -12.81 0.38
N TYR A 95 -3.84 -11.62 0.60
CA TYR A 95 -4.60 -10.89 -0.44
C TYR A 95 -3.75 -10.38 -1.60
N ASN A 96 -2.43 -10.35 -1.47
CA ASN A 96 -1.50 -9.93 -2.52
C ASN A 96 -1.19 -11.01 -3.57
N ILE A 97 -1.44 -12.29 -3.27
CA ILE A 97 -1.00 -13.41 -4.14
C ILE A 97 -1.72 -13.45 -5.48
N HIS A 98 -3.06 -13.42 -5.49
CA HIS A 98 -3.82 -13.46 -6.75
C HIS A 98 -3.49 -12.27 -7.67
N PRO A 99 -3.42 -11.02 -7.20
CA PRO A 99 -2.94 -9.90 -8.02
C PRO A 99 -1.54 -10.10 -8.61
N LEU A 100 -0.61 -10.70 -7.87
CA LEU A 100 0.72 -11.00 -8.38
C LEU A 100 0.70 -12.09 -9.46
N ILE A 101 -0.16 -13.10 -9.32
CA ILE A 101 -0.35 -14.14 -10.34
C ILE A 101 -0.95 -13.53 -11.61
N ASP A 102 -2.02 -12.74 -11.48
CA ASP A 102 -2.66 -12.05 -12.61
C ASP A 102 -1.66 -11.18 -13.38
N ALA A 103 -0.72 -10.53 -12.67
CA ALA A 103 0.29 -9.66 -13.26
C ALA A 103 1.35 -10.41 -14.10
N LEU A 104 1.42 -11.75 -14.02
CA LEU A 104 2.32 -12.55 -14.88
C LEU A 104 1.86 -12.58 -16.34
N ASP A 105 0.60 -12.29 -16.62
CA ASP A 105 0.06 -12.23 -17.98
C ASP A 105 0.28 -10.86 -18.65
N ASP A 106 0.74 -9.85 -17.91
CA ASP A 106 1.10 -8.53 -18.45
C ASP A 106 2.60 -8.46 -18.75
N ALA A 107 2.98 -8.26 -20.01
CA ALA A 107 4.38 -8.25 -20.45
C ALA A 107 5.28 -7.23 -19.73
N LYS A 108 4.71 -6.12 -19.23
CA LYS A 108 5.46 -5.10 -18.47
C LYS A 108 5.58 -5.44 -17.00
N LEU A 109 4.53 -6.01 -16.41
CA LEU A 109 4.47 -6.30 -14.97
C LEU A 109 5.05 -7.67 -14.61
N ALA A 110 5.02 -8.63 -15.53
CA ALA A 110 5.42 -10.02 -15.31
C ALA A 110 6.83 -10.17 -14.71
N PRO A 111 7.87 -9.44 -15.15
CA PRO A 111 9.20 -9.55 -14.52
C PRO A 111 9.22 -9.13 -13.05
N ILE A 112 8.42 -8.11 -12.69
CA ILE A 112 8.33 -7.58 -11.32
C ILE A 112 7.54 -8.55 -10.44
N ALA A 113 6.42 -9.06 -10.98
CA ALA A 113 5.58 -10.04 -10.30
C ALA A 113 6.31 -11.37 -10.05
N ALA A 114 7.06 -11.87 -11.05
CA ALA A 114 7.87 -13.07 -10.91
C ALA A 114 8.94 -12.92 -9.83
N LYS A 115 9.59 -11.75 -9.75
CA LYS A 115 10.54 -11.45 -8.67
C LYS A 115 9.84 -11.45 -7.30
N ALA A 116 8.68 -10.81 -7.20
CA ALA A 116 7.91 -10.77 -5.97
C ALA A 116 7.45 -12.17 -5.49
N LEU A 117 7.08 -13.06 -6.40
CA LEU A 117 6.63 -14.43 -6.10
C LEU A 117 7.77 -15.42 -5.80
N SER A 118 9.03 -15.03 -6.05
CA SER A 118 10.20 -15.88 -5.86
C SER A 118 10.82 -15.81 -4.46
N HIS A 119 10.26 -14.96 -3.58
CA HIS A 119 10.76 -14.68 -2.23
C HIS A 119 9.64 -14.81 -1.19
#